data_AF-A0A356QFP7-F1
#
_entry.id   AF-A0A356QFP7-F1
#
_cell.length_a   1.000
_cell.length_b   1.000
_cell.length_c   1.000
_cell.angle_alpha   90.00
_cell.angle_beta   90.00
_cell.angle_gamma   90.00
#
_symmetry.space_group_name_H-M   'P 1'
#
loop_
_entity.id
_entity.type
_entity.pdbx_description
1 polymer ?
#
loop_
_entity_poly.entity_id
_entity_poly.type
_entity_poly.pdbx_seq_one_letter_code
_entity_poly.pdbx_strand_id
1 'polypeptide(L)'
;KMSAKSAVKVLVPATSANANSALYRWVAMLTGSKNALKGLGFFVGGVLLTLIGFRGAVIAMAIMLGAVLLLSLWRLKADLGKQKVKPKFYEIFSKSRAINVLSAARFCLFASRDVWFVVALPVFLYDQHGWSHWTVGG
;
A
#
# COMPACT_ATOMS: atom_id res chain seq x y z
N LYS A 1 10.81 -4.31 -5.84
CA LYS A 1 10.98 -3.29 -4.76
C LYS A 1 12.47 -3.01 -4.53
N MET A 2 13.16 -2.37 -5.48
CA MET A 2 14.53 -1.89 -5.32
C MET A 2 14.69 -0.72 -6.30
N SER A 3 14.65 0.50 -5.79
CA SER A 3 15.16 1.72 -6.44
C SER A 3 15.09 2.89 -5.45
N ALA A 4 14.04 2.96 -4.63
CA ALA A 4 13.85 4.06 -3.66
C ALA A 4 14.64 3.91 -2.34
N LYS A 5 15.07 2.70 -1.97
CA LYS A 5 15.85 2.46 -0.74
C LYS A 5 17.35 2.76 -0.88
N SER A 6 17.87 2.84 -2.10
CA SER A 6 19.31 3.02 -2.34
C SER A 6 19.76 4.49 -2.36
N ALA A 7 18.84 5.44 -2.57
CA ALA A 7 19.15 6.87 -2.60
C ALA A 7 19.43 7.47 -1.20
N VAL A 8 18.89 6.87 -0.13
CA VAL A 8 19.06 7.39 1.24
C VAL A 8 20.46 7.08 1.80
N LYS A 9 21.18 6.08 1.24
CA LYS A 9 22.52 5.71 1.69
C LYS A 9 23.63 6.64 1.12
N VAL A 10 23.28 7.53 0.18
CA VAL A 10 24.21 8.45 -0.48
C VAL A 10 24.29 9.82 0.24
N LEU A 11 23.31 10.14 1.10
CA LEU A 11 23.17 11.46 1.73
C LEU A 11 23.64 11.55 3.19
N VAL A 12 24.28 10.53 3.73
CA VAL A 12 24.76 10.54 5.13
C VAL A 12 26.26 10.23 5.15
N PRO A 13 27.13 11.24 5.33
CA PRO A 13 28.56 11.04 5.53
C PRO A 13 28.77 10.21 6.80
N ALA A 14 29.72 9.27 6.74
CA ALA A 14 30.02 8.27 7.76
C ALA A 14 30.66 8.82 9.06
N THR A 15 30.43 10.09 9.43
CA THR A 15 31.26 10.81 10.42
C THR A 15 30.48 11.79 11.31
N SER A 16 29.33 11.42 11.88
CA SER A 16 28.78 12.11 13.07
C SER A 16 27.67 11.34 13.79
N ALA A 17 27.68 11.42 15.13
CA ALA A 17 26.87 10.68 16.10
C ALA A 17 25.33 10.80 15.99
N ASN A 18 24.79 11.49 14.98
CA ASN A 18 23.36 11.78 14.79
C ASN A 18 22.75 11.21 13.49
N ALA A 19 23.48 10.35 12.77
CA ALA A 19 23.06 9.77 11.49
C ALA A 19 21.79 8.90 11.55
N ASN A 20 21.56 8.18 12.65
CA ASN A 20 20.43 7.26 12.79
C ASN A 20 19.09 7.99 13.02
N SER A 21 19.08 9.11 13.74
CA SER A 21 17.84 9.83 14.09
C SER A 21 17.17 10.47 12.87
N ALA A 22 17.96 11.01 11.94
CA ALA A 22 17.45 11.54 10.67
C ALA A 22 16.84 10.44 9.80
N LEU A 23 17.47 9.27 9.73
CA LEU A 23 16.99 8.13 8.94
C LEU A 23 15.68 7.56 9.50
N TYR A 24 15.56 7.43 10.83
CA TYR A 24 14.30 7.08 11.50
C TYR A 24 13.21 8.13 11.24
N ARG A 25 13.54 9.44 11.25
CA ARG A 25 12.59 10.52 10.92
C ARG A 25 12.06 10.41 9.49
N TRP A 26 12.93 10.18 8.51
CA TRP A 26 12.52 10.02 7.11
C TRP A 26 11.70 8.77 6.88
N VAL A 27 12.07 7.65 7.51
CA VAL A 27 11.28 6.40 7.44
C VAL A 27 9.92 6.57 8.11
N ALA A 28 9.85 7.24 9.27
CA ALA A 28 8.60 7.54 9.96
C ALA A 28 7.71 8.47 9.12
N MET A 29 8.25 9.52 8.50
CA MET A 29 7.49 10.39 7.59
C MET A 29 7.03 9.67 6.33
N LEU A 30 7.86 8.82 5.71
CA LEU A 30 7.47 8.03 4.53
C LEU A 30 6.44 6.94 4.83
N THR A 31 6.46 6.39 6.04
CA THR A 31 5.52 5.33 6.45
C THR A 31 4.22 5.93 6.98
N GLY A 32 4.31 6.99 7.77
CA GLY A 32 3.18 7.78 8.24
C GLY A 32 2.41 8.41 7.10
N SER A 33 3.09 9.07 6.14
CA SER A 33 2.43 9.73 5.01
C SER A 33 1.66 8.74 4.12
N LYS A 34 2.17 7.53 3.88
CA LYS A 34 1.43 6.50 3.12
C LYS A 34 0.16 6.04 3.81
N ASN A 35 0.19 5.90 5.13
CA ASN A 35 -0.99 5.51 5.89
C ASN A 35 -1.98 6.68 6.03
N ALA A 36 -1.49 7.91 6.20
CA ALA A 36 -2.33 9.11 6.21
C ALA A 36 -3.02 9.33 4.86
N LEU A 37 -2.31 9.14 3.74
CA LEU A 37 -2.89 9.27 2.41
C LEU A 37 -3.98 8.21 2.15
N LYS A 38 -3.81 6.99 2.69
CA LYS A 38 -4.85 5.96 2.66
C LYS A 38 -6.07 6.35 3.48
N GLY A 39 -5.86 6.87 4.69
CA GLY A 39 -6.93 7.36 5.55
C GLY A 39 -7.71 8.50 4.90
N LEU A 40 -7.01 9.52 4.40
CA LEU A 40 -7.62 10.64 3.67
C LEU A 40 -8.37 10.17 2.43
N GLY A 41 -7.77 9.24 1.67
CA GLY A 41 -8.42 8.63 0.51
C GLY A 41 -9.70 7.87 0.85
N PHE A 42 -9.76 7.21 2.01
CA PHE A 42 -10.97 6.54 2.49
C PHE A 42 -12.10 7.55 2.78
N PHE A 43 -11.79 8.66 3.46
CA PHE A 43 -12.79 9.71 3.73
C PHE A 43 -13.28 10.39 2.44
N VAL A 44 -12.37 10.76 1.54
CA VAL A 44 -12.73 11.35 0.24
C VAL A 44 -13.56 10.36 -0.59
N GLY A 45 -13.20 9.08 -0.56
CA GLY A 45 -13.98 8.01 -1.19
C GLY A 45 -15.39 7.87 -0.59
N GLY A 46 -15.51 7.93 0.73
CA GLY A 46 -16.80 7.90 1.44
C GLY A 46 -17.69 9.11 1.09
N VAL A 47 -17.12 10.31 1.03
CA VAL A 47 -17.83 11.52 0.59
C VAL A 47 -18.26 11.41 -0.88
N LEU A 48 -17.41 10.86 -1.75
CA LEU A 48 -17.76 10.66 -3.14
C LEU A 48 -18.87 9.61 -3.29
N LEU A 49 -18.81 8.53 -2.50
CA LEU A 49 -19.83 7.49 -2.46
C LEU A 49 -21.20 8.04 -2.03
N THR A 50 -21.24 8.95 -1.04
CA THR A 50 -22.50 9.57 -0.60
C THR A 50 -23.07 10.57 -1.61
N LEU A 51 -22.21 11.33 -2.30
CA LEU A 51 -22.66 12.39 -3.21
C LEU A 51 -23.10 11.86 -4.59
N ILE A 52 -22.33 10.93 -5.18
CA ILE A 52 -22.55 10.46 -6.56
C ILE A 52 -22.82 8.95 -6.68
N GLY A 53 -22.95 8.26 -5.55
CA GLY A 53 -23.23 6.82 -5.50
C GLY A 53 -22.06 5.94 -5.95
N PHE A 54 -22.20 4.63 -5.74
CA PHE A 54 -21.13 3.65 -6.00
C PHE A 54 -20.64 3.66 -7.45
N ARG A 55 -21.58 3.64 -8.41
CA ARG A 55 -21.24 3.64 -9.84
C ARG A 55 -20.53 4.92 -10.26
N GLY A 56 -20.98 6.08 -9.76
CA GLY A 56 -20.34 7.36 -10.02
C GLY A 56 -18.92 7.43 -9.44
N ALA A 57 -18.75 6.98 -8.20
CA ALA A 57 -17.45 6.93 -7.53
C ALA A 57 -16.44 6.03 -8.27
N VAL A 58 -16.86 4.85 -8.73
CA VAL A 58 -16.00 3.93 -9.48
C VAL A 58 -15.60 4.51 -10.84
N ILE A 59 -16.53 5.14 -11.57
CA ILE A 59 -16.22 5.79 -12.86
C ILE A 59 -15.23 6.94 -12.65
N ALA A 60 -15.43 7.77 -11.63
CA ALA A 60 -14.50 8.86 -11.29
C ALA A 60 -13.10 8.32 -10.95
N MET A 61 -13.00 7.23 -10.18
CA MET A 61 -11.72 6.55 -9.92
C MET A 61 -11.05 6.03 -11.20
N ALA A 62 -11.83 5.43 -12.10
CA ALA A 62 -11.32 4.90 -13.37
C ALA A 62 -10.79 6.04 -14.27
N ILE A 63 -11.50 7.16 -14.37
CA ILE A 63 -11.07 8.34 -15.14
C ILE A 63 -9.78 8.92 -14.56
N MET A 64 -9.71 9.09 -13.23
CA MET A 64 -8.50 9.59 -12.54
C MET A 64 -7.28 8.70 -12.80
N LEU A 65 -7.43 7.38 -12.64
CA LEU A 65 -6.35 6.43 -12.92
C LEU A 65 -5.97 6.42 -14.41
N GLY A 66 -6.95 6.51 -15.31
CA GLY A 66 -6.73 6.61 -16.75
C GLY A 66 -5.97 7.87 -17.14
N ALA A 67 -6.33 9.02 -16.56
CA ALA A 67 -5.62 10.28 -16.77
C ALA A 67 -4.18 10.21 -16.27
N VAL A 68 -3.95 9.64 -15.08
CA VAL A 68 -2.60 9.41 -14.54
C VAL A 68 -1.80 8.45 -15.44
N LEU A 69 -2.44 7.42 -15.97
CA LEU A 69 -1.80 6.49 -16.91
C LEU A 69 -1.41 7.19 -18.22
N LEU A 70 -2.30 7.99 -18.80
CA LEU A 70 -2.02 8.75 -20.02
C LEU A 70 -0.90 9.78 -19.81
N LEU A 71 -0.96 10.52 -18.70
CA LEU A 71 0.11 11.43 -18.30
C LEU A 71 1.42 10.69 -18.06
N SER A 72 1.36 9.51 -17.46
CA SER A 72 2.52 8.65 -17.29
C SER A 72 3.08 8.28 -18.65
N LEU A 73 2.31 7.66 -19.55
CA LEU A 73 2.77 7.28 -20.89
C LEU A 73 3.35 8.46 -21.68
N TRP A 74 2.78 9.66 -21.53
CA TRP A 74 3.25 10.85 -22.22
C TRP A 74 4.55 11.43 -21.63
N ARG A 75 4.71 11.43 -20.29
CA ARG A 75 5.93 11.92 -19.63
C ARG A 75 7.01 10.87 -19.44
N LEU A 76 6.68 9.59 -19.49
CA LEU A 76 7.62 8.50 -19.25
C LEU A 76 8.45 8.28 -20.51
N LYS A 77 9.59 8.98 -20.60
CA LYS A 77 10.66 8.64 -21.55
C LYS A 77 10.95 7.14 -21.40
N ALA A 78 11.04 6.44 -22.53
CA ALA A 78 11.05 4.99 -22.68
C ALA A 78 12.21 4.21 -22.00
N ASP A 79 12.97 4.87 -21.12
CA ASP A 79 14.23 4.36 -20.58
C ASP A 79 14.28 4.32 -19.04
N LEU A 80 13.12 4.17 -18.40
CA LEU A 80 13.09 3.78 -17.00
C LEU A 80 13.45 2.30 -16.85
N GLY A 81 14.76 2.05 -16.83
CA GLY A 81 15.37 0.90 -16.16
C GLY A 81 14.77 -0.43 -16.57
N LYS A 82 14.82 -0.78 -17.86
CA LYS A 82 14.67 -2.17 -18.29
C LYS A 82 15.79 -2.99 -17.66
N GLN A 83 15.58 -3.53 -16.46
CA GLN A 83 16.41 -4.60 -15.95
C GLN A 83 16.19 -5.80 -16.88
N LYS A 84 17.18 -6.08 -17.73
CA LYS A 84 17.19 -7.19 -18.70
C LYS A 84 17.13 -8.57 -18.04
N VAL A 85 17.28 -8.64 -16.71
CA VAL A 85 17.30 -9.88 -15.94
C VAL A 85 15.96 -10.03 -15.21
N LYS A 86 15.16 -11.02 -15.64
CA LYS A 86 14.01 -11.50 -14.86
C LYS A 86 14.55 -12.29 -13.66
N PRO A 87 14.37 -11.83 -12.41
CA PRO A 87 14.77 -12.62 -11.25
C PRO A 87 14.01 -13.95 -11.28
N LYS A 88 14.71 -15.06 -11.05
CA LYS A 88 14.12 -16.40 -11.11
C LYS A 88 13.25 -16.61 -9.87
N PHE A 89 12.13 -17.34 -9.98
CA PHE A 89 11.18 -17.55 -8.87
C PHE A 89 11.82 -18.10 -7.58
N TYR A 90 12.91 -18.87 -7.68
CA TYR A 90 13.60 -19.39 -6.50
C TYR A 90 14.36 -18.31 -5.71
N GLU A 91 14.69 -17.17 -6.33
CA GLU A 91 15.42 -16.05 -5.69
C GLU A 91 14.53 -15.24 -4.74
N ILE A 92 13.22 -15.52 -4.74
CA ILE A 92 12.24 -14.91 -3.82
C ILE A 92 12.42 -15.47 -2.40
N PHE A 93 12.87 -16.72 -2.26
CA PHE A 93 13.13 -17.34 -0.97
C PHE A 93 14.48 -16.87 -0.43
N SER A 94 14.49 -16.42 0.83
CA SER A 94 15.72 -16.04 1.50
C SER A 94 16.60 -17.28 1.73
N LYS A 95 17.92 -17.09 1.70
CA LYS A 95 18.88 -18.14 2.09
C LYS A 95 18.71 -18.60 3.54
N SER A 96 18.07 -17.81 4.40
CA SER A 96 17.81 -18.14 5.80
C SER A 96 16.39 -18.68 6.03
N ARG A 97 16.30 -19.86 6.64
CA ARG A 97 15.03 -20.47 7.05
C ARG A 97 14.24 -19.58 8.01
N ALA A 98 14.90 -18.91 8.96
CA ALA A 98 14.25 -18.02 9.92
C ALA A 98 13.53 -16.83 9.23
N ILE A 99 14.14 -16.27 8.17
CA ILE A 99 13.54 -15.17 7.41
C ILE A 99 12.31 -15.65 6.62
N ASN A 100 12.37 -16.87 6.05
CA ASN A 100 11.24 -17.45 5.34
C ASN A 100 10.06 -17.74 6.29
N VAL A 101 10.33 -18.26 7.50
CA VAL A 101 9.31 -18.49 8.53
C VAL A 101 8.68 -17.16 9.00
N LEU A 102 9.49 -16.15 9.28
CA LEU A 102 8.99 -14.83 9.69
C LEU A 102 8.16 -14.16 8.58
N SER A 103 8.56 -14.35 7.32
CA SER A 103 7.83 -13.82 6.16
C SER A 103 6.50 -14.56 5.96
N ALA A 104 6.47 -15.88 6.14
CA ALA A 104 5.25 -16.68 6.10
C ALA A 104 4.30 -16.31 7.25
N ALA A 105 4.80 -16.17 8.47
CA ALA A 105 4.00 -15.72 9.61
C ALA A 105 3.37 -14.34 9.33
N ARG A 106 4.15 -13.40 8.78
CA ARG A 106 3.65 -12.09 8.37
C ARG A 106 2.56 -12.20 7.29
N PHE A 107 2.76 -13.08 6.31
CA PHE A 107 1.75 -13.34 5.29
C PHE A 107 0.45 -13.87 5.91
N CYS A 108 0.52 -14.90 6.75
CA CYS A 108 -0.65 -15.48 7.42
C CYS A 108 -1.38 -14.47 8.31
N LEU A 109 -0.66 -13.66 9.09
CA LEU A 109 -1.27 -12.65 9.97
C LEU A 109 -1.99 -11.54 9.19
N PHE A 110 -1.45 -11.11 8.06
CA PHE A 110 -2.13 -10.12 7.23
C PHE A 110 -3.29 -10.73 6.44
N ALA A 111 -3.16 -11.99 6.00
CA ALA A 111 -4.25 -12.71 5.33
C ALA A 111 -5.43 -12.95 6.27
N SER A 112 -5.18 -13.42 7.50
CA SER A 112 -6.23 -13.66 8.49
C SER A 112 -6.96 -12.36 8.86
N ARG A 113 -6.21 -11.27 9.02
CA ARG A 113 -6.76 -9.93 9.28
C ARG A 113 -7.64 -9.46 8.13
N ASP A 114 -7.17 -9.56 6.89
CA ASP A 114 -7.91 -9.06 5.72
C ASP A 114 -9.19 -9.87 5.50
N VAL A 115 -9.14 -11.21 5.67
CA VAL A 115 -10.35 -12.06 5.62
C VAL A 115 -11.32 -11.73 6.75
N TRP A 116 -10.82 -11.49 7.96
CA TRP A 116 -11.66 -11.12 9.11
C TRP A 116 -12.43 -9.82 8.86
N PHE A 117 -11.75 -8.76 8.39
CA PHE A 117 -12.40 -7.46 8.15
C PHE A 117 -13.35 -7.45 6.95
N VAL A 118 -13.05 -8.20 5.89
CA VAL A 118 -13.86 -8.20 4.66
C VAL A 118 -15.05 -9.15 4.75
N VAL A 119 -14.90 -10.28 5.44
CA VAL A 119 -15.93 -11.34 5.43
C VAL A 119 -16.57 -11.53 6.79
N ALA A 120 -15.77 -11.81 7.82
CA ALA A 120 -16.32 -12.19 9.12
C ALA A 120 -17.03 -11.03 9.83
N LEU A 121 -16.44 -9.83 9.79
CA LEU A 121 -17.00 -8.65 10.45
C LEU A 121 -18.36 -8.22 9.84
N PRO A 122 -18.52 -8.13 8.49
CA PRO A 122 -19.82 -7.81 7.92
C PRO A 122 -20.89 -8.86 8.18
N VAL A 123 -20.53 -10.16 8.09
CA VAL A 123 -21.47 -11.26 8.35
C VAL A 123 -21.92 -11.27 9.80
N PHE A 124 -21.01 -11.08 10.77
CA PHE A 124 -21.34 -11.01 12.18
C PHE A 124 -22.28 -9.85 12.52
N LEU A 125 -22.01 -8.65 11.96
CA LEU A 125 -22.83 -7.45 12.21
C LEU A 125 -24.22 -7.54 11.56
N TYR A 126 -24.33 -8.24 10.43
CA TYR A 126 -25.62 -8.53 9.79
C TYR A 126 -26.45 -9.53 10.59
N ASP A 127 -25.85 -10.67 10.97
CA ASP A 127 -26.55 -11.81 11.58
C ASP A 127 -26.95 -11.56 13.05
N GLN A 128 -26.06 -10.98 13.86
CA GLN A 128 -26.28 -10.85 15.31
C GLN A 128 -26.94 -9.53 15.72
N HIS A 129 -26.75 -8.45 14.95
CA HIS A 129 -27.26 -7.12 15.28
C HIS A 129 -28.31 -6.57 14.30
N GLY A 130 -28.60 -7.28 13.20
CA GLY A 130 -29.60 -6.86 12.22
C GLY A 130 -29.29 -5.51 11.56
N TRP A 131 -28.03 -5.07 11.59
CA TRP A 131 -27.62 -3.77 11.07
C TRP A 131 -27.68 -3.78 9.54
N SER A 132 -28.35 -2.76 8.98
CA SER A 132 -28.42 -2.57 7.52
C SER A 132 -27.01 -2.32 6.95
N HIS A 133 -26.80 -2.66 5.67
CA HIS A 133 -25.54 -2.51 4.93
C HIS A 133 -24.83 -1.16 5.16
N TRP A 134 -25.59 -0.09 5.38
CA TRP A 134 -25.11 1.27 5.61
C TRP A 134 -24.32 1.43 6.93
N THR A 135 -24.70 0.73 8.00
CA THR A 135 -24.06 0.88 9.33
C THR A 135 -22.78 0.04 9.46
N VAL A 136 -22.61 -0.94 8.57
CA VAL A 136 -21.51 -1.92 8.60
C VAL A 136 -20.32 -1.49 7.72
N GLY A 137 -20.44 -0.35 7.03
CA GLY A 137 -19.35 0.21 6.22
C GLY A 137 -19.25 -0.39 4.81
N GLY A 138 -20.39 -0.69 4.18
CA GLY A 138 -20.50 -0.98 2.75
C GLY A 138 -20.88 0.24 1.94
#